data_AF-A0A2N1Q6B9-F1
#
_entry.id   AF-A0A2N1Q6B9-F1
#
_cell.length_a   1.000
_cell.length_b   1.000
_cell.length_c   1.000
_cell.angle_alpha   90.00
_cell.angle_beta   90.00
_cell.angle_gamma   90.00
#
_symmetry.space_group_name_H-M   'P 1'
#
loop_
_entity.id
_entity.type
_entity.pdbx_description
1 polymer ?
#
loop_
_entity_poly.entity_id
_entity_poly.type
_entity_poly.pdbx_seq_one_letter_code
_entity_poly.pdbx_strand_id
1 'polypeptide(L)'
;MIKLFNETTIFNQDSFGANVLISYVVSLLEKYFRTTFENILECMESDIFEKIREKTRVPKWVKLKRENGEISEFEYVSFGYSFQNIGKIISNFQDLLLIDLTSIFDKRNVLRKTNLQLFEEMFDRRHKNIHGLKYEYYTLEKLEKLVKIIEKVLNLTYKKLMHHYGHRVSFLELL
;
A
#
# COMPACT_ATOMS: atom_id res chain seq x y z
N MET A 1 -25.57 -4.71 -33.38
CA MET A 1 -24.53 -5.75 -33.36
C MET A 1 -23.19 -5.04 -33.13
N ILE A 2 -22.68 -5.07 -31.90
CA ILE A 2 -21.51 -4.28 -31.48
C ILE A 2 -20.25 -4.94 -32.04
N LYS A 3 -19.50 -4.21 -32.87
CA LYS A 3 -18.13 -4.57 -33.27
C LYS A 3 -17.22 -4.44 -32.03
N LEU A 4 -17.12 -5.50 -31.23
CA LEU A 4 -16.34 -5.50 -29.98
C LEU A 4 -14.96 -6.15 -30.10
N PHE A 5 -14.59 -6.75 -31.22
CA PHE A 5 -13.28 -7.39 -31.39
C PHE A 5 -12.82 -7.26 -32.84
N ASN A 6 -12.25 -6.11 -33.19
CA ASN A 6 -11.72 -5.88 -34.54
C ASN A 6 -10.20 -5.95 -34.64
N GLU A 7 -9.50 -6.38 -33.60
CA GLU A 7 -8.10 -6.80 -33.69
C GLU A 7 -7.90 -7.98 -32.74
N THR A 8 -7.62 -9.16 -33.28
CA THR A 8 -7.20 -10.33 -32.51
C THR A 8 -5.80 -10.07 -31.95
N THR A 9 -5.71 -9.31 -30.87
CA THR A 9 -4.53 -9.32 -30.00
C THR A 9 -4.31 -10.76 -29.55
N ILE A 10 -3.21 -11.37 -30.01
CA ILE A 10 -2.76 -12.69 -29.55
C ILE A 10 -2.74 -12.64 -28.02
N PHE A 11 -3.48 -13.55 -27.38
CA PHE A 11 -3.48 -13.66 -25.92
C PHE A 11 -2.07 -13.99 -25.44
N ASN A 12 -1.40 -13.01 -24.82
CA ASN A 12 -0.08 -13.20 -24.24
C ASN A 12 -0.23 -13.64 -22.78
N GLN A 13 -0.05 -14.94 -22.53
CA GLN A 13 -0.16 -15.56 -21.21
C GLN A 13 0.76 -14.92 -20.16
N ASP A 14 2.02 -14.67 -20.50
CA ASP A 14 3.01 -14.07 -19.59
C ASP A 14 2.56 -12.68 -19.14
N SER A 15 2.02 -11.92 -20.08
CA SER A 15 1.59 -10.56 -19.81
C SER A 15 0.26 -10.50 -19.07
N PHE A 16 -0.63 -11.47 -19.27
CA PHE A 16 -1.81 -11.65 -18.45
C PHE A 16 -1.40 -12.00 -17.01
N GLY A 17 -0.50 -12.97 -16.84
CA GLY A 17 0.06 -13.37 -15.55
C GLY A 17 0.69 -12.19 -14.79
N ALA A 18 1.51 -11.39 -15.46
CA ALA A 18 2.13 -10.21 -14.86
C ALA A 18 1.10 -9.16 -14.37
N ASN A 19 -0.03 -9.01 -15.07
CA ASN A 19 -1.10 -8.08 -14.68
C ASN A 19 -1.98 -8.61 -13.53
N VAL A 20 -2.08 -9.93 -13.36
CA VAL A 20 -2.67 -10.52 -12.14
C VAL A 20 -1.72 -10.34 -10.97
N LEU A 21 -0.43 -10.63 -11.17
CA LEU A 21 0.60 -10.50 -10.15
C LEU A 21 0.74 -9.07 -9.64
N ILE A 22 0.68 -8.05 -10.51
CA ILE A 22 0.78 -6.66 -10.04
C ILE A 22 -0.37 -6.28 -9.10
N SER A 23 -1.59 -6.77 -9.36
CA SER A 23 -2.75 -6.52 -8.52
C SER A 23 -2.60 -7.19 -7.14
N TYR A 24 -2.01 -8.38 -7.12
CA TYR A 24 -1.66 -9.08 -5.89
C TYR A 24 -0.57 -8.34 -5.11
N VAL A 25 0.51 -7.91 -5.78
CA VAL A 25 1.60 -7.13 -5.18
C VAL A 25 1.09 -5.85 -4.54
N VAL A 26 0.23 -5.09 -5.23
CA VAL A 26 -0.41 -3.89 -4.64
C VAL A 26 -1.21 -4.25 -3.39
N SER A 27 -1.97 -5.34 -3.42
CA SER A 27 -2.77 -5.77 -2.26
C SER A 27 -1.88 -6.15 -1.06
N LEU A 28 -0.72 -6.77 -1.31
CA LEU A 28 0.27 -7.04 -0.27
C LEU A 28 0.87 -5.74 0.30
N LEU A 29 1.13 -4.74 -0.54
CA LEU A 29 1.62 -3.44 -0.08
C LEU A 29 0.58 -2.71 0.76
N GLU A 30 -0.69 -2.69 0.33
CA GLU A 30 -1.80 -2.14 1.11
C GLU A 30 -1.85 -2.77 2.51
N LYS A 31 -1.76 -4.11 2.57
CA LYS A 31 -1.74 -4.86 3.83
C LYS A 31 -0.51 -4.51 4.67
N TYR A 32 0.69 -4.57 4.09
CA TYR A 32 1.95 -4.26 4.77
C TYR A 32 1.89 -2.89 5.46
N PHE A 33 1.52 -1.84 4.72
CA PHE A 33 1.48 -0.49 5.27
C PHE A 33 0.36 -0.31 6.29
N ARG A 34 -0.80 -0.95 6.10
CA ARG A 34 -1.90 -0.93 7.08
C ARG A 34 -1.49 -1.59 8.40
N THR A 35 -0.96 -2.80 8.35
CA THR A 35 -0.53 -3.51 9.57
C THR A 35 0.64 -2.79 10.25
N THR A 36 1.56 -2.23 9.48
CA THR A 36 2.62 -1.37 10.02
C THR A 36 2.04 -0.16 10.75
N PHE A 37 1.02 0.48 10.19
CA PHE A 37 0.33 1.61 10.80
C PHE A 37 -0.38 1.20 12.10
N GLU A 38 -1.08 0.06 12.11
CA GLU A 38 -1.73 -0.53 13.29
C GLU A 38 -0.73 -0.78 14.43
N ASN A 39 0.40 -1.41 14.15
CA ASN A 39 1.42 -1.70 15.15
C ASN A 39 2.02 -0.42 15.75
N ILE A 40 2.16 0.65 14.95
CA ILE A 40 2.62 1.94 15.46
C ILE A 40 1.56 2.56 16.38
N LEU A 41 0.27 2.50 16.02
CA LEU A 41 -0.82 2.98 16.88
C LEU A 41 -0.83 2.25 18.23
N GLU A 42 -0.62 0.93 18.22
CA GLU A 42 -0.56 0.11 19.44
C GLU A 42 0.55 0.55 20.41
N CYS A 43 1.65 1.07 19.85
CA CYS A 43 2.80 1.50 20.63
C CYS A 43 2.76 3.00 21.01
N MET A 44 1.68 3.71 20.66
CA MET A 44 1.51 5.13 21.03
C MET A 44 1.10 5.30 22.49
N GLU A 45 1.41 6.47 23.03
CA GLU A 45 0.85 6.90 24.31
C GLU A 45 -0.67 7.01 24.19
N SER A 46 -1.39 6.52 25.22
CA SER A 46 -2.85 6.37 25.17
C SER A 46 -3.58 7.69 24.90
N ASP A 47 -3.08 8.82 25.40
CA ASP A 47 -3.70 10.12 25.17
C ASP A 47 -3.56 10.59 23.71
N ILE A 48 -2.44 10.25 23.05
CA ILE A 48 -2.23 10.53 21.62
C ILE A 48 -3.15 9.63 20.79
N PHE A 49 -3.19 8.34 21.12
CA PHE A 49 -4.05 7.37 20.45
C PHE A 49 -5.53 7.78 20.52
N GLU A 50 -6.04 8.14 21.71
CA GLU A 50 -7.44 8.55 21.86
C GLU A 50 -7.77 9.80 21.03
N LYS A 51 -6.88 10.81 21.00
CA LYS A 51 -7.06 12.00 20.14
C LYS A 51 -7.19 11.65 18.66
N ILE A 52 -6.42 10.66 18.19
CA ILE A 52 -6.51 10.17 16.81
C ILE A 52 -7.82 9.41 16.61
N ARG A 53 -8.17 8.52 17.54
CA ARG A 53 -9.38 7.70 17.50
C ARG A 53 -10.65 8.54 17.43
N GLU A 54 -10.77 9.58 18.26
CA GLU A 54 -11.93 10.48 18.29
C GLU A 54 -12.15 11.22 16.96
N LYS A 55 -11.07 11.55 16.25
CA LYS A 55 -11.11 12.24 14.95
C LYS A 55 -11.35 11.27 13.78
N THR A 56 -11.15 9.98 14.00
CA THR A 56 -11.18 8.97 12.95
C THR A 56 -12.61 8.64 12.56
N ARG A 57 -12.91 8.78 11.26
CA ARG A 57 -14.21 8.42 10.69
C ARG A 57 -14.11 7.07 9.99
N VAL A 58 -14.92 6.12 10.44
CA VAL A 58 -14.97 4.78 9.84
C VAL A 58 -16.35 4.46 9.24
N PRO A 59 -16.41 3.59 8.23
CA PRO A 59 -17.67 3.03 7.72
C PRO A 59 -18.48 2.28 8.78
N LYS A 60 -19.80 2.22 8.61
CA LYS A 60 -20.71 1.53 9.55
C LYS A 60 -20.36 0.05 9.75
N TRP A 61 -19.96 -0.66 8.69
CA TRP A 61 -19.60 -2.07 8.79
C TRP A 61 -18.38 -2.32 9.68
N VAL A 62 -17.44 -1.36 9.75
CA VAL A 62 -16.27 -1.44 10.65
C VAL A 62 -16.71 -1.28 12.10
N LYS A 63 -17.67 -0.39 12.37
CA LYS A 63 -18.25 -0.22 13.71
C LYS A 63 -18.88 -1.52 14.20
N LEU A 64 -19.68 -2.16 13.36
CA LEU A 64 -20.28 -3.46 13.67
C LEU A 64 -19.23 -4.52 13.99
N LYS A 65 -18.16 -4.61 13.19
CA LYS A 65 -17.05 -5.54 13.48
C LYS A 65 -16.40 -5.26 14.85
N ARG A 66 -16.20 -3.99 15.20
CA ARG A 66 -15.61 -3.61 16.49
C ARG A 66 -16.55 -3.95 17.66
N GLU A 67 -17.85 -3.67 17.50
CA GLU A 67 -18.90 -3.99 18.48
C GLU A 67 -19.01 -5.51 18.72
N ASN A 68 -18.84 -6.31 17.66
CA ASN A 68 -18.80 -7.77 17.74
C ASN A 68 -17.48 -8.33 18.29
N GLY A 69 -16.47 -7.48 18.53
CA GLY A 69 -15.14 -7.91 18.97
C GLY A 69 -14.30 -8.61 17.89
N GLU A 70 -14.66 -8.47 16.61
CA GLU A 70 -13.95 -9.10 15.49
C GLU A 70 -12.62 -8.40 15.13
N ILE A 71 -12.49 -7.13 15.51
CA ILE A 71 -11.31 -6.30 15.24
C ILE A 71 -10.90 -5.53 16.49
N SER A 72 -9.61 -5.27 16.62
CA SER A 72 -9.03 -4.43 17.67
C SER A 72 -9.36 -2.94 17.50
N GLU A 73 -9.02 -2.14 18.51
CA GLU A 73 -9.18 -0.68 18.44
C GLU A 73 -8.22 -0.05 17.42
N PHE A 74 -7.03 -0.63 17.26
CA PHE A 74 -6.02 -0.19 16.31
C PHE A 74 -6.44 -0.47 14.88
N GLU A 75 -6.97 -1.68 14.62
CA GLU A 75 -7.59 -2.01 13.32
C GLU A 75 -8.77 -1.11 13.02
N TYR A 76 -9.64 -0.87 14.01
CA TYR A 76 -10.77 0.06 13.86
C TYR A 76 -10.28 1.45 13.39
N VAL A 77 -9.26 2.01 14.04
CA VAL A 77 -8.69 3.30 13.63
C VAL A 77 -8.05 3.22 12.25
N SER A 78 -7.31 2.15 11.94
CA SER A 78 -6.65 1.97 10.63
C SER A 78 -7.67 1.98 9.47
N PHE A 79 -8.88 1.44 9.68
CA PHE A 79 -9.95 1.44 8.67
C PHE A 79 -10.49 2.83 8.32
N GLY A 80 -10.20 3.86 9.14
CA GLY A 80 -10.51 5.24 8.80
C GLY A 80 -9.56 5.87 7.78
N TYR A 81 -8.46 5.19 7.45
CA TYR A 81 -7.42 5.68 6.56
C TYR A 81 -7.31 4.83 5.29
N SER A 82 -7.01 5.51 4.18
CA SER A 82 -6.84 4.86 2.88
C SER A 82 -5.39 4.47 2.66
N PHE A 83 -5.18 3.22 2.26
CA PHE A 83 -3.88 2.69 1.83
C PHE A 83 -3.88 2.37 0.32
N GLN A 84 -4.95 2.76 -0.40
CA GLN A 84 -5.19 2.39 -1.80
C GLN A 84 -4.36 3.16 -2.83
N ASN A 85 -3.51 4.10 -2.40
CA ASN A 85 -2.51 4.71 -3.24
C ASN A 85 -1.35 5.19 -2.36
N ILE A 86 -0.16 5.26 -2.96
CA ILE A 86 1.06 5.55 -2.23
C ILE A 86 1.08 6.97 -1.64
N GLY A 87 0.49 7.96 -2.32
CA GLY A 87 0.39 9.31 -1.81
C GLY A 87 -0.38 9.39 -0.49
N LYS A 88 -1.50 8.67 -0.38
CA LYS A 88 -2.26 8.54 0.87
C LYS A 88 -1.50 7.79 1.95
N ILE A 89 -0.75 6.75 1.60
CA ILE A 89 0.11 6.06 2.55
C ILE A 89 1.14 7.06 3.12
N ILE A 90 1.86 7.79 2.27
CA ILE A 90 2.84 8.77 2.72
C ILE A 90 2.20 9.83 3.61
N SER A 91 1.04 10.39 3.23
CA SER A 91 0.35 11.38 4.06
C SER A 91 -0.12 10.81 5.39
N ASN A 92 -0.65 9.58 5.44
CA ASN A 92 -1.08 8.98 6.70
C ASN A 92 0.10 8.84 7.67
N PHE A 93 1.27 8.41 7.17
CA PHE A 93 2.48 8.27 8.00
C PHE A 93 3.05 9.64 8.41
N GLN A 94 3.05 10.63 7.51
CA GLN A 94 3.56 11.95 7.80
C GLN A 94 2.66 12.74 8.76
N ASP A 95 1.36 12.80 8.49
CA ASP A 95 0.44 13.71 9.17
C ASP A 95 0.02 13.19 10.56
N LEU A 96 -0.06 11.87 10.72
CA LEU A 96 -0.55 11.25 11.95
C LEU A 96 0.57 10.68 12.81
N LEU A 97 1.58 10.08 12.16
CA LEU A 97 2.67 9.41 12.86
C LEU A 97 3.94 10.27 12.90
N LEU A 98 3.95 11.44 12.23
CA LEU A 98 5.13 12.30 12.09
C LEU A 98 6.33 11.59 11.46
N ILE A 99 6.07 10.62 10.60
CA ILE A 99 7.08 9.85 9.86
C ILE A 99 7.08 10.29 8.40
N ASP A 100 8.13 11.02 8.02
CA ASP A 100 8.35 11.35 6.62
C ASP A 100 8.76 10.11 5.84
N LEU A 101 7.92 9.62 4.94
CA LEU A 101 8.33 8.58 3.98
C LEU A 101 8.77 9.15 2.64
N THR A 102 8.53 10.44 2.38
CA THR A 102 8.73 11.11 1.07
C THR A 102 10.16 10.95 0.58
N SER A 103 11.14 11.17 1.45
CA SER A 103 12.57 11.01 1.14
C SER A 103 12.99 9.60 0.67
N ILE A 104 12.22 8.56 0.96
CA ILE A 104 12.43 7.19 0.46
C ILE A 104 11.89 7.07 -0.97
N PHE A 105 10.75 7.71 -1.23
CA PHE A 105 10.02 7.64 -2.48
C PHE A 105 10.53 8.63 -3.55
N ASP A 106 11.15 9.73 -3.15
CA ASP A 106 11.72 10.74 -4.05
C ASP A 106 13.02 10.31 -4.73
N LYS A 107 13.64 9.23 -4.26
CA LYS A 107 14.86 8.70 -4.86
C LYS A 107 14.56 8.18 -6.27
N ARG A 108 15.31 8.69 -7.25
CA ARG A 108 15.30 8.15 -8.62
C ARG A 108 15.85 6.72 -8.62
N ASN A 109 15.21 5.87 -9.40
CA ASN A 109 15.63 4.47 -9.61
C ASN A 109 16.30 4.28 -10.99
N VAL A 110 16.69 3.04 -11.26
CA VAL A 110 17.34 2.62 -12.52
C VAL A 110 16.48 2.84 -13.76
N LEU A 111 15.15 2.99 -13.61
CA LEU A 111 14.22 3.32 -14.70
C LEU A 111 14.08 4.84 -14.92
N ARG A 112 14.92 5.65 -14.26
CA ARG A 112 14.90 7.14 -14.29
C ARG A 112 13.59 7.78 -13.78
N LYS A 113 12.67 6.99 -13.24
CA LYS A 113 11.49 7.45 -12.50
C LYS A 113 11.84 7.61 -11.02
N THR A 114 11.08 8.41 -10.28
CA THR A 114 11.12 8.33 -8.81
C THR A 114 10.44 7.02 -8.37
N ASN A 115 10.77 6.53 -7.18
CA ASN A 115 10.05 5.40 -6.61
C ASN A 115 8.56 5.75 -6.41
N LEU A 116 8.26 7.01 -6.08
CA LEU A 116 6.89 7.52 -5.98
C LEU A 116 6.11 7.27 -7.28
N GLN A 117 6.65 7.74 -8.41
CA GLN A 117 6.02 7.58 -9.73
C GLN A 117 5.77 6.11 -10.09
N LEU A 118 6.71 5.21 -9.76
CA LEU A 118 6.52 3.78 -10.01
C LEU A 118 5.39 3.19 -9.18
N PHE A 119 5.30 3.57 -7.90
CA PHE A 119 4.25 3.08 -7.03
C PHE A 119 2.90 3.67 -7.46
N GLU A 120 2.81 4.96 -7.78
CA GLU A 120 1.60 5.58 -8.32
C GLU A 120 1.12 4.85 -9.58
N GLU A 121 2.00 4.62 -10.56
CA GLU A 121 1.67 3.88 -11.77
C GLU A 121 1.15 2.47 -11.48
N MET A 122 1.74 1.78 -10.52
CA MET A 122 1.36 0.43 -10.12
C MET A 122 -0.03 0.40 -9.43
N PHE A 123 -0.29 1.31 -8.50
CA PHE A 123 -1.58 1.42 -7.82
C PHE A 123 -2.69 1.83 -8.80
N ASP A 124 -2.42 2.80 -9.67
CA ASP A 124 -3.32 3.19 -10.75
C ASP A 124 -3.60 2.04 -11.71
N ARG A 125 -2.58 1.21 -11.97
CA ARG A 125 -2.72 0.03 -12.83
C ARG A 125 -3.69 -0.98 -12.25
N ARG A 126 -3.57 -1.29 -10.96
CA ARG A 126 -4.54 -2.15 -10.27
C ARG A 126 -5.95 -1.59 -10.44
N HIS A 127 -6.14 -0.29 -10.23
CA HIS A 127 -7.45 0.34 -10.38
C HIS A 127 -8.00 0.17 -11.81
N LYS A 128 -7.18 0.46 -12.83
CA LYS A 128 -7.55 0.26 -14.25
C LYS A 128 -7.85 -1.19 -14.60
N ASN A 129 -7.10 -2.14 -14.03
CA ASN A 129 -7.32 -3.58 -14.22
C ASN A 129 -8.65 -4.02 -13.60
N ILE A 130 -8.99 -3.55 -12.39
CA ILE A 130 -10.26 -3.84 -11.72
C ILE A 130 -11.45 -3.26 -12.50
N HIS A 131 -11.29 -2.06 -13.08
CA HIS A 131 -12.34 -1.40 -13.85
C HIS A 131 -12.40 -1.85 -15.33
N GLY A 132 -11.57 -2.80 -15.75
CA GLY A 132 -11.61 -3.37 -17.10
C GLY A 132 -11.16 -2.41 -18.22
N LEU A 133 -10.41 -1.35 -17.88
CA LEU A 133 -10.23 -0.19 -18.75
C LEU A 133 -9.01 -0.22 -19.68
N LYS A 134 -8.05 -1.16 -19.56
CA LYS A 134 -6.96 -1.45 -20.54
C LYS A 134 -5.91 -2.44 -19.99
N TYR A 135 -5.52 -3.43 -20.81
CA TYR A 135 -4.33 -4.27 -20.58
C TYR A 135 -3.17 -3.88 -21.52
N GLU A 136 -2.54 -2.72 -21.35
CA GLU A 136 -1.12 -2.64 -21.71
C GLU A 136 -0.32 -3.59 -20.83
N TYR A 137 0.47 -4.41 -21.47
CA TYR A 137 1.09 -5.59 -20.89
C TYR A 137 2.32 -5.22 -20.06
N TYR A 138 2.27 -5.46 -18.73
CA TYR A 138 3.50 -5.62 -17.96
C TYR A 138 4.21 -6.85 -18.53
N THR A 139 5.46 -6.69 -18.93
CA THR A 139 6.31 -7.85 -19.22
C THR A 139 6.81 -8.42 -17.91
N LEU A 140 7.10 -9.73 -17.89
CA LEU A 140 7.71 -10.37 -16.72
C LEU A 140 8.99 -9.64 -16.29
N GLU A 141 9.84 -9.24 -17.24
CA GLU A 141 11.07 -8.49 -16.98
C GLU A 141 10.81 -7.14 -16.27
N LYS A 142 9.76 -6.40 -16.68
CA LYS A 142 9.38 -5.15 -16.01
C LYS A 142 8.90 -5.41 -14.59
N LEU A 143 8.15 -6.50 -14.38
CA LEU A 143 7.66 -6.89 -13.07
C LEU A 143 8.83 -7.28 -12.14
N GLU A 144 9.78 -8.08 -12.61
CA GLU A 144 10.96 -8.46 -11.83
C GLU A 144 11.79 -7.24 -11.38
N LYS A 145 12.03 -6.29 -12.30
CA LYS A 145 12.71 -5.04 -11.97
C LYS A 145 11.93 -4.23 -10.94
N LEU A 146 10.60 -4.22 -11.04
CA LEU A 146 9.73 -3.53 -10.09
C LEU A 146 9.76 -4.18 -8.71
N VAL A 147 9.71 -5.51 -8.62
CA VAL A 147 9.78 -6.25 -7.34
C VAL A 147 11.06 -5.91 -6.59
N LYS A 148 12.22 -5.87 -7.26
CA LYS A 148 13.50 -5.46 -6.64
C LYS A 148 13.46 -4.03 -6.08
N ILE A 149 12.77 -3.12 -6.77
CA ILE A 149 12.58 -1.74 -6.29
C ILE A 149 11.65 -1.73 -5.08
N ILE A 150 10.57 -2.51 -5.11
CA ILE A 150 9.64 -2.66 -3.99
C ILE A 150 10.37 -3.18 -2.75
N GLU A 151 11.12 -4.27 -2.87
CA GLU A 151 11.93 -4.83 -1.77
C GLU A 151 12.89 -3.78 -1.19
N LYS A 152 13.57 -3.01 -2.04
CA LYS A 152 14.45 -1.93 -1.59
C LYS A 152 13.69 -0.85 -0.83
N VAL A 153 12.53 -0.42 -1.34
CA VAL A 153 11.69 0.59 -0.69
C VAL A 153 11.19 0.09 0.66
N LEU A 154 10.66 -1.14 0.73
CA LEU A 154 10.19 -1.74 1.98
C LEU A 154 11.31 -1.83 3.02
N ASN A 155 12.51 -2.26 2.61
CA ASN A 155 13.68 -2.28 3.49
C ASN A 155 14.08 -0.89 4.00
N LEU A 156 14.00 0.15 3.16
CA LEU A 156 14.30 1.52 3.57
C LEU A 156 13.22 2.08 4.50
N THR A 157 11.94 1.79 4.23
CA THR A 157 10.82 2.12 5.11
C THR A 157 11.03 1.47 6.46
N TYR A 158 11.26 0.16 6.50
CA TYR A 158 11.54 -0.57 7.73
C TYR A 158 12.69 0.05 8.53
N LYS A 159 13.84 0.34 7.88
CA LYS A 159 14.97 0.99 8.56
C LYS A 159 14.61 2.36 9.13
N LYS A 160 13.81 3.15 8.41
CA LYS A 160 13.35 4.46 8.89
C LYS A 160 12.42 4.32 10.09
N LEU A 161 11.51 3.35 10.05
CA LEU A 161 10.61 3.03 11.16
C LEU A 161 11.39 2.53 12.38
N MET A 162 12.35 1.63 12.21
CA MET A 162 13.22 1.17 13.30
C MET A 162 14.07 2.30 13.88
N HIS A 163 14.53 3.23 13.06
CA HIS A 163 15.25 4.39 13.59
C HIS A 163 14.35 5.28 14.47
N HIS A 164 13.08 5.43 14.09
CA HIS A 164 12.14 6.29 14.82
C HIS A 164 11.51 5.58 16.04
N TYR A 165 11.21 4.28 15.92
CA TYR A 165 10.41 3.51 16.87
C TYR A 165 11.07 2.20 17.35
N GLY A 166 12.29 1.87 16.92
CA GLY A 166 12.91 0.56 17.17
C GLY A 166 13.15 0.21 18.65
N HIS A 167 13.00 1.19 19.55
CA HIS A 167 13.00 0.96 21.00
C HIS A 167 11.60 0.69 21.58
N ARG A 168 10.53 0.94 20.82
CA ARG A 168 9.13 0.85 21.24
C ARG A 168 8.32 -0.21 20.49
N VAL A 169 8.72 -0.58 19.27
CA VAL A 169 7.96 -1.49 18.39
C VAL A 169 8.84 -2.68 17.97
N SER A 170 8.40 -3.90 18.27
CA SER A 170 8.98 -5.12 17.68
C SER A 170 8.37 -5.33 16.29
N PHE A 171 9.08 -4.92 15.24
CA PHE A 171 8.64 -5.13 13.85
C PHE A 171 8.99 -6.54 13.31
N LEU A 172 9.50 -7.44 14.15
CA LEU A 172 9.98 -8.77 13.76
C LEU A 172 8.88 -9.80 13.50
N GLU A 173 7.61 -9.48 13.78
CA GLU A 173 6.47 -10.39 13.55
C GLU A 173 5.79 -10.21 12.17
N LEU A 174 6.40 -9.42 11.27
CA LEU A 174 5.83 -9.05 9.97
C LEU A 174 6.43 -9.78 8.75
N LEU A 175 7.31 -10.76 8.95
CA LEU A 175 7.86 -11.66 7.92
C LEU A 175 7.49 -13.11 8.24
#